data_AF-A0A2Z3H513-F1
#
_entry.id   AF-A0A2Z3H513-F1
#
_cell.length_a   1.000
_cell.length_b   1.000
_cell.length_c   1.000
_cell.angle_alpha   90.00
_cell.angle_beta   90.00
_cell.angle_gamma   90.00
#
_symmetry.space_group_name_H-M   'P 1'
#
loop_
_entity.id
_entity.type
_entity.pdbx_description
1 polymer ?
#
loop_
_entity_poly.entity_id
_entity_poly.type
_entity_poly.pdbx_seq_one_letter_code
_entity_poly.pdbx_strand_id
1 'polypeptide(L)'
;MAPEPVLIGAKPMHLPLKEIAAYIRRAPTAELLDRVTIYRDGMEPAALDLMEGELDRRRITREQIAEYDAALQAAVVRRADGSVRRCERCERPAVHQHRGWHKLCWFVPVFRRSFYLCEEHRSDERDIGPETPQAS
;
A
#
# COMPACT_ATOMS: atom_id res chain seq x y z
N MET A 1 23.65 8.55 -19.72
CA MET A 1 23.45 7.71 -18.52
C MET A 1 21.98 7.83 -18.15
N ALA A 2 21.13 6.91 -18.64
CA ALA A 2 19.72 6.89 -18.27
C ALA A 2 19.60 6.28 -16.87
N PRO A 3 18.79 6.84 -15.95
CA PRO A 3 18.53 6.17 -14.69
C PRO A 3 17.84 4.83 -14.97
N GLU A 4 18.33 3.76 -14.36
CA GLU A 4 17.71 2.44 -14.41
C GLU A 4 16.27 2.54 -13.87
N PRO A 5 15.28 1.86 -14.49
CA PRO A 5 13.93 1.85 -13.94
C PRO A 5 13.96 1.11 -12.59
N VAL A 6 13.81 1.86 -11.51
CA VAL A 6 13.62 1.32 -10.17
C VAL A 6 12.30 0.56 -10.19
N LEU A 7 12.36 -0.77 -10.16
CA LEU A 7 11.18 -1.63 -10.10
C LEU A 7 10.54 -1.53 -8.71
N ILE A 8 9.78 -0.46 -8.48
CA ILE A 8 9.07 -0.19 -7.21
C ILE A 8 7.69 -0.87 -7.26
N GLY A 9 7.73 -2.20 -7.19
CA GLY A 9 6.80 -2.98 -6.39
C GLY A 9 5.36 -3.23 -6.88
N ALA A 10 4.82 -2.71 -7.97
CA ALA A 10 3.68 -3.46 -8.53
C ALA A 10 4.27 -4.82 -8.94
N LYS A 11 3.76 -5.96 -8.44
CA LYS A 11 4.09 -7.26 -9.05
C LYS A 11 3.87 -7.03 -10.54
N PRO A 12 4.88 -7.20 -11.42
CA PRO A 12 4.73 -6.83 -12.81
C PRO A 12 3.49 -7.56 -13.32
N MET A 13 2.43 -6.81 -13.64
CA MET A 13 1.22 -7.37 -14.20
C MET A 13 1.52 -7.67 -15.66
N HIS A 14 2.43 -8.63 -15.90
CA HIS A 14 2.44 -9.42 -17.13
C HIS A 14 1.24 -10.37 -17.10
N LEU A 15 0.06 -9.81 -16.89
CA LEU A 15 -1.21 -10.52 -16.96
C LEU A 15 -1.80 -10.17 -18.32
N PRO A 16 -2.29 -11.16 -19.10
CA PRO A 16 -2.94 -10.88 -20.37
C PRO A 16 -4.06 -9.85 -20.17
N LEU A 17 -4.27 -8.97 -21.15
CA LEU A 17 -5.16 -7.79 -21.05
C LEU A 17 -6.57 -8.09 -20.49
N LYS A 18 -7.08 -9.30 -20.72
CA LYS A 18 -8.35 -9.80 -20.18
C LYS A 18 -8.34 -9.97 -18.66
N GLU A 19 -7.24 -10.45 -18.10
CA GLU A 19 -7.06 -10.64 -16.66
C GLU A 19 -6.88 -9.30 -15.96
N ILE A 20 -6.16 -8.35 -16.58
CA ILE A 20 -6.07 -6.97 -16.10
C ILE A 20 -7.47 -6.35 -16.00
N ALA A 21 -8.29 -6.45 -17.06
CA ALA A 21 -9.64 -5.91 -17.06
C ALA A 21 -10.59 -6.61 -16.06
N ALA A 22 -10.42 -7.92 -15.81
CA ALA A 22 -11.18 -8.64 -14.81
C ALA A 22 -10.79 -8.24 -13.39
N TYR A 23 -9.49 -8.06 -13.15
CA TYR A 23 -8.96 -7.57 -11.89
C TYR A 23 -9.46 -6.15 -11.60
N ILE A 24 -9.33 -5.21 -12.56
CA ILE A 24 -9.75 -3.80 -12.38
C ILE A 24 -11.23 -3.70 -11.98
N ARG A 25 -12.11 -4.49 -12.62
CA ARG A 25 -13.54 -4.50 -12.30
C ARG A 25 -13.86 -5.03 -10.89
N ARG A 26 -13.04 -5.93 -10.35
CA ARG A 26 -13.23 -6.51 -9.01
C ARG A 26 -12.49 -5.75 -7.91
N ALA A 27 -11.43 -5.03 -8.29
CA ALA A 27 -10.59 -4.32 -7.35
C ALA A 27 -11.39 -3.24 -6.60
N PRO A 28 -11.17 -3.08 -5.29
CA PRO A 28 -11.76 -2.00 -4.52
C PRO A 28 -11.26 -0.63 -5.02
N THR A 29 -12.11 0.39 -4.91
CA THR A 29 -11.80 1.74 -5.41
C THR A 29 -10.54 2.31 -4.77
N ALA A 30 -10.32 2.04 -3.48
CA ALA A 30 -9.12 2.48 -2.78
C ALA A 30 -7.83 1.89 -3.38
N GLU A 31 -7.84 0.63 -3.80
CA GLU A 31 -6.67 -0.01 -4.41
C GLU A 31 -6.39 0.52 -5.82
N LEU A 32 -7.44 0.84 -6.59
CA LEU A 32 -7.31 1.52 -7.87
C LEU A 32 -6.72 2.93 -7.69
N LEU A 33 -7.21 3.68 -6.70
CA LEU A 33 -6.69 5.01 -6.34
C LEU A 33 -5.21 4.96 -5.95
N ASP A 34 -4.82 4.04 -5.07
CA ASP A 34 -3.42 3.85 -4.65
C ASP A 34 -2.49 3.59 -5.85
N ARG A 35 -2.98 2.85 -6.85
CA ARG A 35 -2.20 2.51 -8.04
C ARG A 35 -2.06 3.68 -9.01
N VAL A 36 -3.15 4.39 -9.32
CA VAL A 36 -3.08 5.53 -10.27
C VAL A 36 -2.36 6.75 -9.68
N THR A 37 -2.23 6.84 -8.35
CA THR A 37 -1.55 7.93 -7.65
C THR A 37 -0.10 7.58 -7.29
N ILE A 38 0.11 6.67 -6.33
CA ILE A 38 1.43 6.37 -5.77
C ILE A 38 2.26 5.43 -6.65
N TYR A 39 1.63 4.38 -7.18
CA TYR A 39 2.34 3.34 -7.93
C TYR A 39 2.27 3.54 -9.45
N ARG A 40 2.00 4.77 -9.89
CA ARG A 40 1.98 5.14 -11.30
C ARG A 40 3.31 4.83 -11.97
N ASP A 41 4.41 5.12 -11.27
CA ASP A 41 5.77 4.87 -11.73
C ASP A 41 6.05 3.37 -11.78
N GLY A 42 6.20 2.83 -13.01
CA GLY A 42 6.44 1.41 -13.26
C GLY A 42 5.23 0.63 -13.78
N MET A 43 4.07 1.27 -13.98
CA MET A 43 2.93 0.66 -14.66
C MET A 43 2.89 0.98 -16.15
N GLU A 44 2.36 0.03 -16.93
CA GLU A 44 2.13 0.22 -18.36
C GLU A 44 1.04 1.29 -18.58
N PRO A 45 1.24 2.27 -19.49
CA PRO A 45 0.27 3.34 -19.72
C PRO A 45 -1.14 2.83 -20.07
N ALA A 46 -1.23 1.75 -20.84
CA ALA A 46 -2.51 1.13 -21.19
C ALA A 46 -3.27 0.58 -19.97
N ALA A 47 -2.55 0.12 -18.93
CA ALA A 47 -3.17 -0.33 -17.69
C ALA A 47 -3.69 0.86 -16.87
N LEU A 48 -2.96 1.99 -16.86
CA LEU A 48 -3.40 3.22 -16.22
C LEU A 48 -4.69 3.76 -16.85
N ASP A 49 -4.77 3.78 -18.18
CA ASP A 49 -5.98 4.23 -18.90
C ASP A 49 -7.21 3.37 -18.55
N LEU A 50 -7.03 2.05 -18.42
CA LEU A 50 -8.10 1.14 -18.01
C LEU A 50 -8.54 1.36 -16.56
N MET A 51 -7.59 1.67 -15.65
CA MET A 51 -7.90 1.98 -14.26
C MET A 51 -8.60 3.33 -14.12
N GLU A 52 -8.13 4.37 -14.82
CA GLU A 52 -8.78 5.69 -14.86
C GLU A 52 -10.20 5.57 -15.44
N GLY A 53 -10.38 4.80 -16.52
CA GLY A 53 -11.71 4.56 -17.10
C GLY A 53 -12.67 3.81 -16.17
N GLU A 54 -12.17 2.90 -15.32
CA GLU A 54 -12.99 2.25 -14.30
C GLU A 54 -13.32 3.19 -13.12
N LEU A 55 -12.38 4.05 -12.72
CA LEU A 55 -12.63 5.08 -11.70
C LEU A 55 -13.68 6.10 -12.17
N ASP A 56 -13.60 6.52 -13.43
CA ASP A 56 -14.60 7.39 -14.07
C ASP A 56 -15.99 6.74 -14.09
N ARG A 57 -16.09 5.45 -14.43
CA ARG A 57 -17.34 4.68 -14.33
C ARG A 57 -17.92 4.64 -12.92
N ARG A 58 -17.05 4.64 -11.90
CA ARG A 58 -17.44 4.70 -10.47
C ARG A 58 -17.75 6.12 -10.01
N ARG A 59 -17.74 7.10 -10.92
CA ARG A 59 -17.95 8.53 -10.68
C ARG A 59 -16.90 9.15 -9.76
N ILE A 60 -15.69 8.61 -9.77
CA ILE A 60 -14.54 9.22 -9.12
C ILE A 60 -13.92 10.21 -10.10
N THR A 61 -14.00 11.51 -9.78
CA THR A 61 -13.51 12.55 -10.68
C THR A 61 -12.00 12.76 -10.55
N ARG A 62 -11.39 13.41 -11.55
CA ARG A 62 -9.95 13.73 -11.51
C ARG A 62 -9.59 14.62 -10.32
N GLU A 63 -10.49 15.52 -9.90
CA GLU A 63 -10.30 16.36 -8.72
C GLU A 63 -10.24 15.52 -7.45
N GLN A 64 -11.12 14.51 -7.32
CA GLN A 64 -11.09 13.59 -6.18
C GLN A 64 -9.83 12.74 -6.16
N ILE A 65 -9.33 12.33 -7.34
CA ILE A 65 -8.05 11.61 -7.44
C ILE A 65 -6.90 12.51 -7.00
N ALA A 66 -6.89 13.78 -7.41
CA ALA A 66 -5.85 14.75 -7.05
C ALA A 66 -5.89 15.11 -5.55
N GLU A 67 -7.08 15.28 -4.98
CA GLU A 67 -7.26 15.49 -3.54
C GLU A 67 -6.79 14.26 -2.75
N TYR A 68 -7.14 13.06 -3.22
CA TYR A 68 -6.67 11.81 -2.63
C TYR A 68 -5.15 11.70 -2.67
N ASP A 69 -4.53 11.95 -3.83
CA ASP A 69 -3.07 11.96 -3.98
C ASP A 69 -2.44 12.96 -3.02
N ALA A 70 -2.90 14.22 -2.99
CA ALA A 70 -2.36 15.24 -2.09
C ALA A 70 -2.44 14.82 -0.61
N ALA A 71 -3.57 14.24 -0.19
CA ALA A 71 -3.75 13.73 1.17
C ALA A 71 -2.79 12.56 1.46
N LEU A 72 -2.62 11.64 0.51
CA LEU A 72 -1.73 10.49 0.65
C LEU A 72 -0.26 10.92 0.70
N GLN A 73 0.17 11.79 -0.20
CA GLN A 73 1.56 12.27 -0.28
C GLN A 73 2.02 12.95 1.02
N ALA A 74 1.08 13.53 1.78
CA ALA A 74 1.32 14.10 3.11
C ALA A 74 1.38 13.05 4.25
N ALA A 75 0.68 11.92 4.10
CA ALA A 75 0.55 10.90 5.14
C ALA A 75 1.51 9.71 4.98
N VAL A 76 1.96 9.40 3.75
CA VAL A 76 2.77 8.20 3.47
C VAL A 76 4.18 8.27 4.04
N VAL A 77 4.64 7.13 4.56
CA VAL A 77 6.02 6.97 5.02
C VAL A 77 6.92 6.74 3.82
N ARG A 78 7.81 7.70 3.54
CA ARG A 78 8.81 7.58 2.48
C ARG A 78 10.07 6.88 2.96
N ARG A 79 10.73 6.20 2.05
CA ARG A 79 12.08 5.68 2.23
C ARG A 79 13.09 6.75 1.80
N ALA A 80 14.35 6.58 2.22
CA ALA A 80 15.45 7.50 1.92
C ALA A 80 15.73 7.66 0.40
N ASP A 81 15.26 6.73 -0.42
CA ASP A 81 15.34 6.78 -1.89
C ASP A 81 14.17 7.55 -2.54
N GLY A 82 13.25 8.11 -1.73
CA GLY A 82 12.07 8.83 -2.22
C GLY A 82 10.86 7.94 -2.51
N SER A 83 11.03 6.62 -2.51
CA SER A 83 9.95 5.67 -2.73
C SER A 83 8.98 5.57 -1.55
N VAL A 84 7.71 5.27 -1.82
CA VAL A 84 6.70 5.06 -0.77
C VAL A 84 6.86 3.66 -0.17
N ARG A 85 6.92 3.58 1.16
CA ARG A 85 6.92 2.30 1.89
C ARG A 85 5.57 1.63 1.73
N ARG A 86 5.58 0.30 1.58
CA ARG A 86 4.38 -0.53 1.60
C ARG A 86 4.06 -1.01 2.99
N CYS A 87 2.80 -1.33 3.20
CA CYS A 87 2.39 -2.11 4.35
C CYS A 87 3.10 -3.48 4.34
N GLU A 88 3.57 -3.94 5.48
CA GLU A 88 4.15 -5.30 5.59
C GLU A 88 3.09 -6.41 5.47
N ARG A 89 1.79 -6.07 5.56
CA ARG A 89 0.65 -7.01 5.50
C ARG A 89 -0.15 -6.96 4.19
N CYS A 90 -0.04 -5.89 3.39
CA CYS A 90 -0.74 -5.77 2.11
C CYS A 90 -0.02 -4.83 1.12
N GLU A 91 -0.56 -4.70 -0.09
CA GLU A 91 0.02 -3.86 -1.15
C GLU A 91 -0.25 -2.34 -0.98
N ARG A 92 -1.03 -1.95 0.03
CA ARG A 92 -1.39 -0.55 0.28
C ARG A 92 -0.19 0.26 0.80
N PRO A 93 -0.15 1.57 0.54
CA PRO A 93 0.93 2.42 1.04
C PRO A 93 0.89 2.48 2.58
N ALA A 94 2.08 2.44 3.18
CA ALA A 94 2.21 2.57 4.63
C ALA A 94 2.13 4.03 5.03
N VAL A 95 1.17 4.35 5.88
CA VAL A 95 0.97 5.69 6.46
C VAL A 95 1.40 5.75 7.93
N HIS A 96 1.66 4.59 8.55
CA HIS A 96 2.02 4.49 9.96
C HIS A 96 3.31 3.71 10.16
N GLN A 97 4.17 4.23 11.04
CA GLN A 97 5.33 3.54 11.57
C GLN A 97 5.05 3.14 13.02
N HIS A 98 5.10 1.84 13.30
CA HIS A 98 5.01 1.30 14.65
C HIS A 98 6.34 0.68 15.06
N ARG A 99 6.65 0.65 16.36
CA ARG A 99 7.82 -0.06 16.90
C ARG A 99 7.33 -1.21 17.76
N GLY A 100 7.44 -2.42 17.22
CA GLY A 100 7.02 -3.64 17.89
C GLY A 100 8.21 -4.45 18.41
N TRP A 101 7.91 -5.35 19.35
CA TRP A 101 8.86 -6.31 19.88
C TRP A 101 8.64 -7.67 19.20
N HIS A 102 9.67 -8.21 18.54
CA HIS A 102 9.60 -9.54 17.95
C HIS A 102 9.99 -10.57 19.01
N LYS A 103 9.05 -11.43 19.45
CA LYS A 103 9.37 -12.56 20.34
C LYS A 103 9.69 -13.77 19.48
N LEU A 104 10.92 -14.27 19.57
CA LEU A 104 11.27 -15.62 19.13
C LEU A 104 11.36 -16.47 20.40
N CYS A 105 10.58 -17.55 20.46
CA CYS A 105 10.42 -18.34 21.67
C CYS A 105 11.76 -18.80 22.27
N TRP A 106 11.82 -18.75 23.60
CA TRP A 106 12.75 -19.35 24.57
C TRP A 106 14.06 -18.60 24.97
N PHE A 107 14.92 -17.99 24.14
CA PHE A 107 16.26 -17.58 24.70
C PHE A 107 17.09 -16.42 24.07
N VAL A 108 16.55 -15.45 23.31
CA VAL A 108 17.40 -14.39 22.66
C VAL A 108 16.83 -12.97 22.84
N PRO A 109 17.66 -11.94 23.14
CA PRO A 109 17.20 -10.59 23.45
C PRO A 109 16.50 -9.92 22.27
N VAL A 110 15.47 -9.15 22.64
CA VAL A 110 14.39 -8.69 21.79
C VAL A 110 14.84 -7.48 20.96
N PHE A 111 15.02 -7.67 19.65
CA PHE A 111 15.34 -6.55 18.76
C PHE A 111 14.10 -5.68 18.52
N ARG A 112 14.23 -4.36 18.74
CA ARG A 112 13.21 -3.38 18.34
C ARG A 112 13.17 -3.31 16.82
N ARG A 113 12.08 -3.79 16.22
CA ARG A 113 11.83 -3.68 14.78
C ARG A 113 10.76 -2.62 14.54
N SER A 114 11.00 -1.75 13.55
CA SER A 114 9.96 -0.84 13.08
C SER A 114 9.13 -1.55 12.02
N PHE A 115 7.81 -1.52 12.17
CA PHE A 115 6.83 -2.05 11.22
C PHE A 115 6.13 -0.89 10.50
N TYR A 116 5.86 -1.07 9.21
CA TYR A 116 5.18 -0.07 8.38
C TYR A 116 3.81 -0.62 7.97
N LEU A 117 2.74 0.11 8.30
CA LEU A 117 1.36 -0.35 8.15
C LEU A 117 0.47 0.70 7.48
N CYS A 118 -0.56 0.23 6.76
CA CYS A 118 -1.64 1.08 6.25
C CYS A 118 -2.66 1.41 7.36
N GLU A 119 -3.59 2.32 7.09
CA GLU A 119 -4.64 2.73 8.05
C GLU A 119 -5.50 1.55 8.54
N GLU A 120 -5.79 0.62 7.65
CA GLU A 120 -6.60 -0.56 7.92
C GLU A 120 -5.88 -1.52 8.89
N HIS A 121 -4.65 -1.92 8.54
CA HIS A 121 -3.84 -2.82 9.37
C HIS A 121 -3.27 -2.18 10.64
N ARG A 122 -3.29 -0.85 10.78
CA ARG A 122 -3.02 -0.20 12.06
C ARG A 122 -4.07 -0.58 13.10
N SER A 123 -5.32 -0.78 12.69
CA SER A 123 -6.42 -0.98 13.62
C SER A 123 -6.45 -2.39 14.20
N ASP A 124 -6.09 -3.40 13.42
CA ASP A 124 -5.96 -4.79 13.90
C ASP A 124 -4.95 -4.95 15.04
N GLU A 125 -3.83 -4.21 14.99
CA GLU A 125 -2.79 -4.32 16.01
C GLU A 125 -3.16 -3.65 17.35
N ARG A 126 -4.17 -2.76 17.34
CA ARG A 126 -4.71 -2.19 18.58
C ARG A 126 -5.60 -3.17 19.35
N ASP A 127 -6.16 -4.18 18.67
CA ASP A 127 -6.91 -5.28 19.30
C ASP A 127 -6.00 -6.42 19.79
N ILE A 128 -4.74 -6.45 19.36
CA ILE A 128 -3.70 -7.32 19.94
C ILE A 128 -2.90 -6.52 20.99
N GLY A 129 -3.62 -5.82 21.88
CA GLY A 129 -3.06 -5.55 23.21
C GLY A 129 -2.83 -6.89 23.90
N PRO A 130 -1.81 -7.04 24.76
CA PRO A 130 -1.65 -8.29 25.49
C PRO A 130 -2.92 -8.51 26.29
N GLU A 131 -3.68 -9.53 25.91
CA GLU A 131 -4.55 -10.26 26.81
C GLU A 131 -3.70 -10.57 28.04
N THR A 132 -3.83 -9.67 29.02
CA THR A 132 -3.34 -9.90 30.35
C THR A 132 -4.28 -10.99 30.85
N PRO A 133 -3.78 -12.18 31.24
CA PRO A 133 -4.68 -13.16 31.82
C PRO A 133 -5.29 -12.50 33.05
N GLN A 134 -6.60 -12.23 33.00
CA GLN A 134 -7.35 -11.85 34.18
C GLN A 134 -7.31 -13.05 35.12
N ALA A 135 -6.40 -13.00 36.09
CA ALA A 135 -6.51 -13.79 37.28
C ALA A 135 -7.64 -13.18 38.12
N SER A 136 -8.75 -13.91 38.24
CA SER A 136 -9.71 -13.76 39.34
C SER A 136 -10.29 -15.13 39.63
#